data_AF-A0A952X1T3-F1
#
_entry.id   AF-A0A952X1T3-F1
#
_cell.length_a   1.000
_cell.length_b   1.000
_cell.length_c   1.000
_cell.angle_alpha   90.00
_cell.angle_beta   90.00
_cell.angle_gamma   90.00
#
_symmetry.space_group_name_H-M   'P 1'
#
loop_
_entity.id
_entity.type
_entity.pdbx_description
1 polymer ?
#
loop_
_entity_poly.entity_id
_entity_poly.type
_entity_poly.pdbx_seq_one_letter_code
_entity_poly.pdbx_strand_id
1 'polypeptide(L)'
;MTIAVDDYFRTRKDDRKKETRYLNVINKDSCTSCQSCATVCPVDCIYEVPSPIPGQSYHQIDTSRCIGCQMCYRSPNDSSAHYTLTICPWNAIDMLHNPNVSPDAVSVLAPYWQADDRQLPWAKLEEYGYQIFIDGQVFLPTGRQDLIDILMWFTRPDWLYSEDGETVPIARIASKDEFRVEFAATPEGRELLDCIFPDWKRIFMD
;
A
#
# COMPACT_ATOMS: atom_id res chain seq x y z
N MET A 1 -7.11 13.46 -15.08
CA MET A 1 -7.22 12.24 -15.91
C MET A 1 -6.28 11.24 -15.28
N THR A 2 -6.79 10.23 -14.56
CA THR A 2 -5.90 9.23 -13.96
C THR A 2 -5.31 8.38 -15.07
N ILE A 3 -4.06 8.03 -14.90
CA ILE A 3 -3.33 7.13 -15.77
C ILE A 3 -3.50 5.70 -15.27
N ALA A 4 -3.83 4.79 -16.19
CA ALA A 4 -3.88 3.37 -15.91
C ALA A 4 -2.50 2.89 -15.45
N VAL A 5 -2.46 1.83 -14.67
CA VAL A 5 -1.22 1.29 -14.08
C VAL A 5 -0.11 1.09 -15.11
N ASP A 6 -0.44 0.66 -16.33
CA ASP A 6 0.55 0.47 -17.41
C ASP A 6 1.18 1.81 -17.84
N ASP A 7 0.36 2.84 -18.04
CA ASP A 7 0.83 4.18 -18.43
C ASP A 7 1.54 4.89 -17.28
N TYR A 8 1.11 4.62 -16.05
CA TYR A 8 1.74 5.11 -14.83
C TYR A 8 3.20 4.67 -14.78
N PHE A 9 3.48 3.37 -14.86
CA PHE A 9 4.85 2.87 -14.73
C PHE A 9 5.74 3.21 -15.92
N ARG A 10 5.16 3.45 -17.11
CA ARG A 10 5.89 3.98 -18.29
C ARG A 10 6.39 5.41 -18.09
N THR A 11 5.63 6.24 -17.38
CA THR A 11 5.89 7.69 -17.23
C THR A 11 6.19 8.11 -15.79
N ARG A 12 6.42 7.12 -14.92
CA ARG A 12 6.59 7.31 -13.49
C ARG A 12 7.78 8.23 -13.20
N LYS A 13 7.54 9.28 -12.42
CA LYS A 13 8.59 10.18 -11.94
C LYS A 13 9.32 9.58 -10.74
N ASP A 14 10.37 10.26 -10.28
CA ASP A 14 11.16 9.83 -9.14
C ASP A 14 10.36 9.79 -7.82
N ASP A 15 10.95 9.07 -6.88
CA ASP A 15 10.48 8.90 -5.51
C ASP A 15 10.58 10.17 -4.67
N ARG A 16 9.86 10.16 -3.54
CA ARG A 16 10.05 11.18 -2.51
C ARG A 16 11.49 11.13 -2.01
N LYS A 17 12.09 12.31 -1.77
CA LYS A 17 13.45 12.40 -1.20
C LYS A 17 13.51 12.17 0.31
N LYS A 18 12.38 12.37 1.01
CA LYS A 18 12.30 12.29 2.47
C LYS A 18 11.05 11.52 2.84
N GLU A 19 11.16 10.67 3.86
CA GLU A 19 10.02 9.99 4.44
C GLU A 19 8.99 10.96 5.01
N THR A 20 7.73 10.72 4.68
CA THR A 20 6.58 11.49 5.16
C THR A 20 6.11 10.94 6.51
N ARG A 21 5.53 11.77 7.38
CA ARG A 21 4.95 11.29 8.64
C ARG A 21 3.77 10.34 8.43
N TYR A 22 3.07 10.50 7.31
CA TYR A 22 1.84 9.77 7.01
C TYR A 22 1.90 9.16 5.62
N LEU A 23 1.34 7.97 5.48
CA LEU A 23 1.08 7.31 4.20
C LEU A 23 -0.43 7.23 3.98
N ASN A 24 -0.85 7.32 2.73
CA ASN A 24 -2.23 7.08 2.35
C ASN A 24 -2.29 5.80 1.53
N VAL A 25 -3.32 5.01 1.78
CA VAL A 25 -3.65 3.79 1.06
C VAL A 25 -5.13 3.81 0.68
N ILE A 26 -5.48 3.10 -0.39
CA ILE A 26 -6.85 3.04 -0.88
C ILE A 26 -7.34 1.63 -0.68
N ASN A 27 -8.51 1.46 -0.10
CA ASN A 27 -9.18 0.17 0.00
C ASN A 27 -9.86 -0.17 -1.33
N LYS A 28 -9.31 -1.15 -2.06
CA LYS A 28 -9.88 -1.61 -3.33
C LYS A 28 -11.37 -1.98 -3.24
N ASP A 29 -11.83 -2.55 -2.12
CA ASP A 29 -13.20 -3.05 -1.96
C ASP A 29 -14.21 -1.91 -1.75
N SER A 30 -13.71 -0.73 -1.37
CA SER A 30 -14.52 0.50 -1.21
C SER A 30 -14.33 1.47 -2.38
N CYS A 31 -13.30 1.29 -3.21
CA CYS A 31 -12.97 2.22 -4.28
C CYS A 31 -13.71 1.87 -5.58
N THR A 32 -14.28 2.87 -6.25
CA THR A 32 -15.00 2.69 -7.53
C THR A 32 -14.27 3.30 -8.73
N SER A 33 -12.98 3.63 -8.58
CA SER A 33 -12.21 4.39 -9.57
C SER A 33 -12.87 5.72 -10.03
N CYS A 34 -13.45 6.50 -9.11
CA CYS A 34 -14.14 7.77 -9.46
C CYS A 34 -13.22 8.96 -9.79
N GLN A 35 -11.90 8.81 -9.63
CA GLN A 35 -10.85 9.75 -10.04
C GLN A 35 -10.72 11.04 -9.20
N SER A 36 -11.57 11.23 -8.18
CA SER A 36 -11.54 12.41 -7.32
C SER A 36 -10.19 12.58 -6.61
N CYS A 37 -9.67 11.51 -6.01
CA CYS A 37 -8.42 11.52 -5.26
C CYS A 37 -7.19 11.76 -6.14
N ALA A 38 -7.15 11.14 -7.31
CA ALA A 38 -6.03 11.26 -8.23
C ALA A 38 -5.90 12.67 -8.81
N THR A 39 -7.02 13.34 -9.09
CA THR A 39 -7.04 14.70 -9.66
C THR A 39 -6.48 15.76 -8.70
N VAL A 40 -6.55 15.52 -7.39
CA VAL A 40 -6.03 16.45 -6.37
C VAL A 40 -4.64 16.08 -5.86
N CYS A 41 -4.06 14.96 -6.31
CA CYS A 41 -2.74 14.54 -5.85
C CYS A 41 -1.65 15.44 -6.45
N PRO A 42 -0.89 16.19 -5.64
CA PRO A 42 0.05 17.20 -6.16
C PRO A 42 1.31 16.60 -6.79
N VAL A 43 1.52 15.30 -6.59
CA VAL A 43 2.68 14.56 -7.09
C VAL A 43 2.28 13.46 -8.07
N ASP A 44 1.01 13.38 -8.48
CA ASP A 44 0.50 12.39 -9.43
C ASP A 44 0.96 10.96 -9.07
N CYS A 45 0.76 10.54 -7.81
CA CYS A 45 1.19 9.22 -7.33
C CYS A 45 0.05 8.21 -7.19
N ILE A 46 -1.14 8.52 -7.71
CA ILE A 46 -2.32 7.66 -7.65
C ILE A 46 -2.65 7.20 -9.07
N TYR A 47 -2.73 5.89 -9.29
CA TYR A 47 -3.02 5.27 -10.58
C TYR A 47 -4.20 4.33 -10.51
N GLU A 48 -4.82 4.08 -11.65
CA GLU A 48 -5.95 3.15 -11.75
C GLU A 48 -5.45 1.73 -12.03
N VAL A 49 -5.97 0.77 -11.29
CA VAL A 49 -5.83 -0.66 -11.56
C VAL A 49 -7.13 -1.11 -12.22
N PRO A 50 -7.13 -1.36 -13.55
CA PRO A 50 -8.34 -1.73 -14.26
C PRO A 50 -8.76 -3.16 -13.94
N SER A 51 -10.06 -3.38 -13.81
CA SER A 51 -10.65 -4.72 -13.73
C SER A 51 -11.54 -4.98 -14.96
N PRO A 52 -11.53 -6.20 -15.53
CA PRO A 52 -12.49 -6.57 -16.56
C PRO A 52 -13.93 -6.68 -16.01
N ILE A 53 -14.09 -6.75 -14.68
CA ILE A 53 -15.40 -6.81 -14.02
C ILE A 53 -15.88 -5.37 -13.78
N PRO A 54 -17.07 -4.99 -14.30
CA PRO A 54 -17.63 -3.65 -14.09
C PRO A 54 -17.72 -3.29 -12.62
N GLY A 55 -17.23 -2.09 -12.27
CA GLY A 55 -17.27 -1.56 -10.91
C GLY A 55 -16.17 -2.08 -9.97
N GLN A 56 -15.25 -2.93 -10.45
CA GLN A 56 -14.12 -3.44 -9.65
C GLN A 56 -12.77 -2.80 -10.01
N SER A 57 -12.74 -1.82 -10.92
CA SER A 57 -11.56 -0.98 -11.07
C SER A 57 -11.40 -0.12 -9.83
N TYR A 58 -10.16 0.02 -9.36
CA TYR A 58 -9.85 0.80 -8.17
C TYR A 58 -8.61 1.65 -8.40
N HIS A 59 -8.39 2.62 -7.50
CA HIS A 59 -7.15 3.39 -7.47
C HIS A 59 -6.19 2.77 -6.47
N GLN A 60 -4.91 2.73 -6.79
CA GLN A 60 -3.84 2.41 -5.85
C GLN A 60 -2.87 3.58 -5.76
N ILE A 61 -2.24 3.74 -4.58
CA ILE A 61 -1.25 4.79 -4.33
C ILE A 61 0.15 4.18 -4.42
N ASP A 62 1.02 4.80 -5.22
CA ASP A 62 2.46 4.56 -5.13
C ASP A 62 2.97 5.17 -3.83
N THR A 63 3.06 4.33 -2.80
CA THR A 63 3.48 4.72 -1.46
C THR A 63 4.86 5.32 -1.48
N SER A 64 5.78 4.87 -2.35
CA SER A 64 7.15 5.36 -2.51
C SER A 64 7.24 6.80 -3.07
N ARG A 65 6.19 7.27 -3.75
CA ARG A 65 6.04 8.67 -4.22
C ARG A 65 5.11 9.52 -3.38
N CYS A 66 4.25 8.90 -2.56
CA CYS A 66 3.32 9.61 -1.70
C CYS A 66 4.04 10.52 -0.70
N ILE A 67 3.64 11.79 -0.63
CA ILE A 67 4.22 12.79 0.27
C ILE A 67 3.36 13.04 1.52
N GLY A 68 2.31 12.26 1.74
CA GLY A 68 1.41 12.40 2.90
C GLY A 68 0.71 13.76 3.01
N CYS A 69 0.46 14.44 1.88
CA CYS A 69 -0.13 15.79 1.85
C CYS A 69 -1.61 15.87 2.26
N GLN A 70 -2.26 14.72 2.49
CA GLN A 70 -3.65 14.60 2.98
C GLN A 70 -4.75 15.12 2.03
N MET A 71 -4.41 15.81 0.93
CA MET A 71 -5.39 16.38 0.00
C MET A 71 -6.31 15.34 -0.64
N CYS A 72 -5.85 14.10 -0.86
CA CYS A 72 -6.72 13.05 -1.38
C CYS A 72 -7.75 12.52 -0.36
N TYR A 73 -7.52 12.76 0.94
CA TYR A 73 -8.38 12.32 2.03
C TYR A 73 -9.39 13.42 2.41
N ARG A 74 -8.89 14.61 2.77
CA ARG A 74 -9.68 15.76 3.22
C ARG A 74 -9.36 16.99 2.40
N SER A 75 -10.38 17.71 1.96
CA SER A 75 -10.17 19.04 1.37
C SER A 75 -9.77 20.00 2.49
N PRO A 76 -8.71 20.80 2.33
CA PRO A 76 -8.51 21.97 3.19
C PRO A 76 -9.76 22.84 3.10
N ASN A 77 -10.34 23.21 4.24
CA ASN A 77 -11.40 24.20 4.30
C ASN A 77 -10.87 25.40 5.09
N ASP A 78 -10.84 26.57 4.46
CA ASP A 78 -10.48 27.83 5.12
C ASP A 78 -11.65 28.41 5.95
N SER A 79 -12.81 27.73 5.99
CA SER A 79 -14.01 28.25 6.64
C SER A 79 -14.41 27.48 7.89
N SER A 80 -14.81 28.22 8.93
CA SER A 80 -15.35 27.77 10.21
C SER A 80 -16.73 27.09 10.12
N ALA A 81 -17.06 26.47 8.99
CA ALA A 81 -18.37 25.88 8.72
C ALA A 81 -18.40 24.38 9.08
N HIS A 82 -19.51 23.93 9.67
CA HIS A 82 -19.73 22.61 10.25
C HIS A 82 -19.62 21.39 9.31
N TYR A 83 -19.28 21.55 8.02
CA TYR A 83 -19.18 20.45 7.07
C TYR A 83 -17.72 20.15 6.71
N THR A 84 -17.30 18.89 6.94
CA THR A 84 -16.03 18.37 6.42
C THR A 84 -16.25 17.87 5.00
N LEU A 85 -15.63 18.51 4.00
CA LEU A 85 -15.63 17.99 2.63
C LEU A 85 -14.52 16.94 2.47
N THR A 86 -14.92 15.67 2.37
CA THR A 86 -14.02 14.58 1.99
C THR A 86 -13.85 14.55 0.48
N ILE A 87 -12.63 14.30 0.00
CA ILE A 87 -12.39 14.17 -1.45
C ILE A 87 -12.88 12.82 -1.96
N CYS A 88 -12.73 11.76 -1.16
CA CYS A 88 -13.27 10.45 -1.49
C CYS A 88 -14.75 10.36 -1.06
N PRO A 89 -15.70 10.25 -2.00
CA PRO A 89 -17.11 10.10 -1.65
C PRO A 89 -17.42 8.72 -1.06
N TRP A 90 -16.53 7.74 -1.24
CA TRP A 90 -16.70 6.35 -0.82
C TRP A 90 -16.02 6.03 0.50
N ASN A 91 -15.35 7.01 1.12
CA ASN A 91 -14.53 6.78 2.31
C ASN A 91 -13.51 5.63 2.14
N ALA A 92 -12.96 5.49 0.93
CA ALA A 92 -12.07 4.40 0.55
C ALA A 92 -10.58 4.69 0.83
N ILE A 93 -10.25 5.84 1.42
CA ILE A 93 -8.87 6.24 1.68
C ILE A 93 -8.64 6.18 3.17
N ASP A 94 -7.64 5.40 3.57
CA ASP A 94 -7.15 5.38 4.93
C ASP A 94 -5.78 6.06 4.98
N MET A 95 -5.53 6.77 6.08
CA MET A 95 -4.23 7.35 6.39
C MET A 95 -3.58 6.51 7.48
N LEU A 96 -2.27 6.30 7.36
CA LEU A 96 -1.48 5.51 8.30
C LEU A 96 -0.30 6.32 8.82
N HIS A 97 0.11 6.03 10.05
CA HIS A 97 1.43 6.46 10.51
C HIS A 97 2.48 5.79 9.64
N ASN A 98 3.45 6.56 9.14
CA ASN A 98 4.52 5.97 8.36
C ASN A 98 5.51 5.24 9.28
N PRO A 99 5.61 3.91 9.21
CA PRO A 99 6.52 3.14 10.05
C PRO A 99 7.99 3.49 9.78
N ASN A 100 8.32 4.08 8.64
CA ASN A 100 9.68 4.52 8.33
C ASN A 100 10.11 5.80 9.08
N VAL A 101 9.17 6.51 9.68
CA VAL A 101 9.44 7.73 10.49
C VAL A 101 9.23 7.47 11.96
N SER A 102 8.20 6.70 12.31
CA SER A 102 7.82 6.42 13.69
C SER A 102 7.50 4.92 13.83
N PRO A 103 8.49 4.03 13.73
CA PRO A 103 8.27 2.60 13.87
C PRO A 103 7.85 2.27 15.30
N ASP A 104 7.05 1.21 15.43
CA ASP A 104 6.82 0.59 16.73
C ASP A 104 8.09 -0.08 17.26
N ALA A 105 8.14 -0.32 18.57
CA ALA A 105 9.28 -1.00 19.20
C ALA A 105 9.48 -2.42 18.66
N VAL A 106 8.40 -3.09 18.28
CA VAL A 106 8.39 -4.40 17.64
C VAL A 106 7.43 -4.34 16.48
N SER A 107 7.88 -4.82 15.32
CA SER A 107 7.04 -4.89 14.13
C SER A 107 5.89 -5.86 14.32
N VAL A 108 4.71 -5.53 13.79
CA VAL A 108 3.56 -6.45 13.77
C VAL A 108 3.84 -7.72 12.96
N LEU A 109 4.79 -7.65 12.02
CA LEU A 109 5.25 -8.76 11.21
C LEU A 109 6.27 -9.66 11.92
N ALA A 110 6.97 -9.14 12.95
CA ALA A 110 8.09 -9.85 13.57
C ALA A 110 7.73 -11.20 14.21
N PRO A 111 6.59 -11.38 14.91
CA PRO A 111 6.20 -12.67 15.48
C PRO A 111 6.02 -13.77 14.43
N TYR A 112 5.74 -13.39 13.19
CA TYR A 112 5.44 -14.31 12.11
C TYR A 112 6.69 -14.71 11.32
N TRP A 113 7.84 -14.08 11.52
CA TRP A 113 9.06 -14.46 10.80
C TRP A 113 9.82 -15.58 11.51
N GLN A 114 10.07 -16.69 10.83
CA GLN A 114 10.68 -17.89 11.42
C GLN A 114 12.10 -18.21 10.93
N ALA A 115 12.66 -17.44 9.99
CA ALA A 115 14.03 -17.66 9.53
C ALA A 115 15.09 -17.07 10.48
N ASP A 116 16.35 -17.44 10.23
CA ASP A 116 17.50 -16.98 11.04
C ASP A 116 17.79 -15.48 10.90
N ASP A 117 17.34 -14.83 9.82
CA ASP A 117 17.53 -13.40 9.59
C ASP A 117 16.90 -12.57 10.72
N ARG A 118 17.72 -11.82 11.46
CA ARG A 118 17.27 -11.03 12.64
C ARG A 118 17.08 -9.53 12.38
N GLN A 119 17.52 -9.02 11.24
CA GLN A 119 17.50 -7.58 10.92
C GLN A 119 16.75 -7.31 9.62
N LEU A 120 15.48 -7.71 9.57
CA LEU A 120 14.62 -7.41 8.44
C LEU A 120 14.32 -5.90 8.39
N PRO A 121 14.06 -5.34 7.19
CA PRO A 121 13.67 -3.94 7.03
C PRO A 121 12.21 -3.73 7.45
N TRP A 122 11.91 -3.98 8.72
CA TRP A 122 10.55 -4.06 9.28
C TRP A 122 9.65 -2.91 8.89
N ALA A 123 10.14 -1.66 8.99
CA ALA A 123 9.35 -0.49 8.64
C ALA A 123 8.91 -0.49 7.17
N LYS A 124 9.79 -0.87 6.24
CA LYS A 124 9.43 -0.99 4.82
C LYS A 124 8.55 -2.19 4.54
N LEU A 125 8.75 -3.29 5.27
CA LEU A 125 7.86 -4.45 5.19
C LEU A 125 6.45 -4.07 5.64
N GLU A 126 6.28 -3.31 6.71
CA GLU A 126 4.97 -2.84 7.14
C GLU A 126 4.31 -1.91 6.12
N GLU A 127 5.05 -0.94 5.56
CA GLU A 127 4.54 -0.03 4.51
C GLU A 127 3.91 -0.81 3.34
N TYR A 128 4.61 -1.81 2.81
CA TYR A 128 4.10 -2.63 1.71
C TYR A 128 3.15 -3.73 2.16
N GLY A 129 3.33 -4.26 3.38
CA GLY A 129 2.44 -5.23 4.01
C GLY A 129 1.02 -4.69 4.12
N TYR A 130 0.86 -3.40 4.49
CA TYR A 130 -0.44 -2.73 4.44
C TYR A 130 -1.05 -2.73 3.03
N GLN A 131 -0.26 -2.45 1.99
CA GLN A 131 -0.81 -2.45 0.62
C GLN A 131 -1.20 -3.85 0.15
N ILE A 132 -0.40 -4.88 0.44
CA ILE A 132 -0.76 -6.28 0.12
C ILE A 132 -2.00 -6.69 0.93
N PHE A 133 -2.09 -6.31 2.19
CA PHE A 133 -3.25 -6.58 3.04
C PHE A 133 -4.52 -5.89 2.50
N ILE A 134 -4.44 -4.66 2.04
CA ILE A 134 -5.63 -3.92 1.59
C ILE A 134 -6.01 -4.33 0.17
N ASP A 135 -5.06 -4.22 -0.77
CA ASP A 135 -5.32 -4.39 -2.20
C ASP A 135 -5.11 -5.82 -2.69
N GLY A 136 -4.42 -6.65 -1.92
CA GLY A 136 -4.03 -8.00 -2.34
C GLY A 136 -2.86 -8.01 -3.31
N GLN A 137 -2.36 -6.84 -3.72
CA GLN A 137 -1.25 -6.72 -4.66
C GLN A 137 -0.56 -5.36 -4.58
N VAL A 138 0.69 -5.31 -5.02
CA VAL A 138 1.52 -4.11 -5.11
C VAL A 138 2.26 -4.11 -6.43
N PHE A 139 2.32 -2.95 -7.08
CA PHE A 139 3.15 -2.73 -8.25
C PHE A 139 4.37 -1.88 -7.90
N LEU A 140 5.55 -2.30 -8.36
CA LEU A 140 6.80 -1.58 -8.20
C LEU A 140 7.44 -1.33 -9.57
N PRO A 141 8.18 -0.22 -9.76
CA PRO A 141 8.90 -0.03 -11.01
C PRO A 141 10.08 -1.00 -11.12
N THR A 142 10.29 -1.61 -12.29
CA THR A 142 11.37 -2.60 -12.53
C THR A 142 12.77 -2.02 -12.24
N GLY A 143 12.95 -0.70 -12.36
CA GLY A 143 14.20 -0.01 -12.06
C GLY A 143 14.52 0.17 -10.57
N ARG A 144 13.63 -0.23 -9.65
CA ARG A 144 13.83 -0.05 -8.20
C ARG A 144 14.08 -1.35 -7.48
N GLN A 145 15.28 -1.88 -7.72
CA GLN A 145 15.72 -3.14 -7.12
C GLN A 145 15.67 -3.10 -5.59
N ASP A 146 15.98 -1.95 -4.98
CA ASP A 146 15.90 -1.76 -3.54
C ASP A 146 14.49 -2.00 -2.97
N LEU A 147 13.43 -1.59 -3.69
CA LEU A 147 12.04 -1.87 -3.29
C LEU A 147 11.64 -3.31 -3.62
N ILE A 148 12.09 -3.82 -4.76
CA ILE A 148 11.84 -5.22 -5.15
C ILE A 148 12.43 -6.14 -4.07
N ASP A 149 13.63 -5.87 -3.59
CA ASP A 149 14.29 -6.64 -2.52
C ASP A 149 13.49 -6.64 -1.22
N ILE A 150 12.78 -5.55 -0.90
CA ILE A 150 11.83 -5.52 0.23
C ILE A 150 10.70 -6.53 0.00
N LEU A 151 10.05 -6.48 -1.16
CA LEU A 151 8.90 -7.34 -1.46
C LEU A 151 9.31 -8.82 -1.63
N MET A 152 10.55 -9.10 -1.99
CA MET A 152 11.08 -10.46 -2.05
C MET A 152 11.05 -11.18 -0.69
N TRP A 153 11.12 -10.46 0.44
CA TRP A 153 10.95 -11.09 1.77
C TRP A 153 9.58 -11.74 1.94
N PHE A 154 8.52 -11.15 1.37
CA PHE A 154 7.18 -11.73 1.40
C PHE A 154 7.06 -12.98 0.52
N THR A 155 7.99 -13.19 -0.42
CA THR A 155 8.00 -14.39 -1.29
C THR A 155 8.70 -15.59 -0.68
N ARG A 156 9.37 -15.40 0.47
CA ARG A 156 10.04 -16.48 1.18
C ARG A 156 9.03 -17.30 2.00
N PRO A 157 9.10 -18.63 1.99
CA PRO A 157 8.19 -19.49 2.75
C PRO A 157 8.58 -19.59 4.23
N ASP A 158 8.87 -18.46 4.85
CA ASP A 158 9.42 -18.34 6.21
C ASP A 158 8.43 -17.66 7.18
N TRP A 159 7.19 -17.42 6.74
CA TRP A 159 6.16 -16.75 7.55
C TRP A 159 5.26 -17.77 8.24
N LEU A 160 5.27 -17.79 9.57
CA LEU A 160 4.45 -18.64 10.43
C LEU A 160 2.97 -18.47 10.11
N TYR A 161 2.34 -19.57 9.72
CA TYR A 161 0.95 -19.63 9.31
C TYR A 161 0.06 -20.29 10.36
N SER A 162 0.56 -21.35 11.00
CA SER A 162 -0.20 -22.14 11.97
C SER A 162 0.59 -22.41 13.25
N GLU A 163 -0.12 -22.76 14.33
CA GLU A 163 0.49 -23.08 15.63
C GLU A 163 1.40 -24.33 15.57
N ASP A 164 1.20 -25.19 14.58
CA ASP A 164 2.00 -26.39 14.34
C ASP A 164 3.38 -26.08 13.72
N GLY A 165 3.68 -24.80 13.46
CA GLY A 165 4.96 -24.35 12.89
C GLY A 165 5.00 -24.37 11.36
N GLU A 166 3.85 -24.49 10.70
CA GLU A 166 3.77 -24.37 9.24
C GLU A 166 4.16 -22.95 8.80
N THR A 167 4.96 -22.84 7.74
CA THR A 167 5.36 -21.56 7.17
C THR A 167 4.96 -21.44 5.70
N VAL A 168 4.56 -20.24 5.30
CA VAL A 168 4.07 -19.93 3.95
C VAL A 168 4.72 -18.66 3.40
N PRO A 169 4.77 -18.47 2.07
CA PRO A 169 5.05 -17.16 1.50
C PRO A 169 3.78 -16.31 1.55
N ILE A 170 3.91 -15.04 1.93
CA ILE A 170 2.81 -14.08 1.95
C ILE A 170 2.45 -13.62 0.52
N ALA A 171 3.44 -13.49 -0.35
CA ALA A 171 3.25 -12.98 -1.70
C ALA A 171 4.01 -13.79 -2.74
N ARG A 172 3.69 -13.58 -4.01
CA ARG A 172 4.40 -14.10 -5.17
C ARG A 172 4.56 -13.02 -6.22
N ILE A 173 5.55 -13.16 -7.10
CA ILE A 173 5.60 -12.36 -8.32
C ILE A 173 4.48 -12.86 -9.24
N ALA A 174 3.50 -11.99 -9.51
CA ALA A 174 2.38 -12.31 -10.40
C ALA A 174 2.71 -12.00 -11.85
N SER A 175 3.40 -10.89 -12.09
CA SER A 175 3.85 -10.47 -13.42
C SER A 175 5.10 -9.60 -13.32
N LYS A 176 5.86 -9.53 -14.41
CA LYS A 176 7.01 -8.64 -14.57
C LYS A 176 7.17 -8.27 -16.03
N ASP A 177 7.30 -6.97 -16.28
CA ASP A 177 7.59 -6.41 -17.60
C ASP A 177 8.75 -5.40 -17.51
N GLU A 178 9.01 -4.70 -18.60
CA GLU A 178 10.12 -3.74 -18.69
C GLU A 178 9.94 -2.51 -17.76
N PHE A 179 8.71 -2.18 -17.35
CA PHE A 179 8.38 -1.01 -16.55
C PHE A 179 8.05 -1.34 -15.09
N ARG A 180 7.42 -2.49 -14.83
CA ARG A 180 6.95 -2.86 -13.49
C ARG A 180 7.07 -4.34 -13.14
N VAL A 181 7.04 -4.59 -11.84
CA VAL A 181 6.85 -5.89 -11.21
C VAL A 181 5.59 -5.84 -10.37
N GLU A 182 4.75 -6.86 -10.49
CA GLU A 182 3.56 -7.05 -9.68
C GLU A 182 3.82 -8.16 -8.65
N PHE A 183 3.62 -7.82 -7.39
CA PHE A 183 3.54 -8.78 -6.29
C PHE A 183 2.08 -8.96 -5.90
N ALA A 184 1.60 -10.20 -5.88
CA ALA A 184 0.24 -10.52 -5.42
C ALA A 184 0.30 -11.41 -4.19
N ALA A 185 -0.63 -11.22 -3.26
CA ALA A 185 -0.81 -12.09 -2.11
C ALA A 185 -1.09 -13.53 -2.58
N THR A 186 -0.53 -14.50 -1.87
CA THR A 186 -0.99 -15.90 -1.95
C THR A 186 -2.32 -16.03 -1.18
N PRO A 187 -3.12 -17.10 -1.41
CA PRO A 187 -4.32 -17.35 -0.60
C PRO A 187 -4.00 -17.42 0.90
N GLU A 188 -3.00 -18.20 1.29
CA GLU A 188 -2.56 -18.35 2.67
C GLU A 188 -1.96 -17.04 3.20
N GLY A 189 -1.23 -16.32 2.36
CA GLY A 189 -0.72 -14.99 2.69
C GLY A 189 -1.81 -13.98 2.95
N ARG A 190 -2.95 -14.06 2.25
CA ARG A 190 -4.11 -13.19 2.50
C ARG A 190 -4.72 -13.48 3.86
N GLU A 191 -4.96 -14.76 4.16
CA GLU A 191 -5.48 -15.20 5.46
C GLU A 191 -4.53 -14.79 6.60
N LEU A 192 -3.22 -14.95 6.39
CA LEU A 192 -2.22 -14.55 7.37
C LEU A 192 -2.21 -13.03 7.61
N LEU A 193 -2.31 -12.22 6.55
CA LEU A 193 -2.36 -10.76 6.67
C LEU A 193 -3.62 -10.29 7.41
N ASP A 194 -4.76 -10.97 7.27
CA ASP A 194 -5.97 -10.69 8.04
C ASP A 194 -5.75 -10.91 9.55
N CYS A 195 -4.93 -11.90 9.92
CA CYS A 195 -4.51 -12.15 11.31
C CYS A 195 -3.46 -11.16 11.83
N ILE A 196 -2.58 -10.66 10.96
CA ILE A 196 -1.52 -9.69 11.30
C ILE A 196 -2.09 -8.28 11.49
N PHE A 197 -3.09 -7.91 10.68
CA PHE A 197 -3.61 -6.55 10.57
C PHE A 197 -5.09 -6.37 11.01
N PRO A 198 -5.60 -7.04 12.06
CA PRO A 198 -7.02 -6.97 12.43
C PRO A 198 -7.46 -5.54 12.79
N ASP A 199 -6.56 -4.78 13.44
CA ASP A 199 -6.76 -3.39 13.86
C ASP A 199 -5.66 -2.48 13.31
N TRP A 200 -5.31 -2.63 12.01
CA TRP A 200 -4.29 -1.78 11.38
C TRP A 200 -4.52 -0.29 11.68
N LYS A 201 -3.42 0.42 11.96
CA LYS A 201 -3.41 1.72 12.63
C LYS A 201 -3.86 2.88 11.74
N ARG A 202 -5.15 2.88 11.40
CA ARG A 202 -5.82 3.99 10.70
C ARG A 202 -5.78 5.25 11.55
N ILE A 203 -5.46 6.35 10.90
CA ILE A 203 -5.55 7.68 11.45
C ILE A 203 -6.84 8.29 10.93
N PHE A 204 -7.72 8.65 11.84
CA PHE A 204 -8.86 9.51 11.54
C PHE A 204 -8.44 10.94 11.82
N MET A 205 -8.53 11.82 10.82
CA MET A 205 -8.41 13.26 11.07
C MET A 205 -9.76 13.74 11.61
N ASP A 206 -9.78 14.08 12.89
CA ASP A 206 -10.88 14.79 13.56
C ASP A 206 -11.19 16.14 12.89
#